data_AF-A0AAI9ZDQ4-F1
#
_entry.id   AF-A0AAI9ZDQ4-F1
#
_cell.length_a   1.000
_cell.length_b   1.000
_cell.length_c   1.000
_cell.angle_alpha   90.00
_cell.angle_beta   90.00
_cell.angle_gamma   90.00
#
_symmetry.space_group_name_H-M   'P 1'
#
loop_
_entity.id
_entity.type
_entity.pdbx_description
1 polymer ?
#
loop_
_entity_poly.entity_id
_entity_poly.type
_entity_poly.pdbx_seq_one_letter_code
_entity_poly.pdbx_strand_id
1 'polypeptide(L)'
;MWLRHRPLVQDLQRMLHKEKVIGEVFRVYSEFGLGLDIPNLPDSSRYKQPHLGAGSLLDLGIYTLTWAILGLDAGTPGSSEKPKILAAQSHDGAVEVTTIVTSTTMATGNPKVLARIQGAKGTIEVHGIVPSDPDSFTVYSTFERDQIKGIIGGDAVKTFDYKPVGRGYYWEADNAALDVLAGKLESDVMPWAETVRVMEMMDEIRRQGGLYSSRRVVRTSFQSLCRTLDSEQQRPAFQELWFNVEQSVAGATCRNIHNQDIRDTAGIDRISKLQLS
;
A
#
# COMPACT_ATOMS: atom_id res chain seq x y z
N MET A 1 -5.14 2.83 2.67
CA MET A 1 -3.88 2.26 2.17
C MET A 1 -3.82 2.60 0.69
N TRP A 2 -3.00 3.58 0.33
CA TRP A 2 -3.08 4.28 -0.95
C TRP A 2 -2.73 3.43 -2.18
N LEU A 3 -1.78 2.49 -2.05
CA LEU A 3 -1.29 1.67 -3.16
C LEU A 3 -2.42 0.85 -3.84
N ARG A 4 -3.45 0.38 -3.11
CA ARG A 4 -4.55 -0.43 -3.65
C ARG A 4 -5.49 0.33 -4.58
N HIS A 5 -5.53 1.66 -4.46
CA HIS A 5 -6.39 2.51 -5.26
C HIS A 5 -5.80 2.83 -6.65
N ARG A 6 -4.55 2.41 -6.90
CA ARG A 6 -3.83 2.75 -8.13
C ARG A 6 -4.26 1.86 -9.31
N PRO A 7 -4.35 2.39 -10.54
CA PRO A 7 -4.66 1.61 -11.73
C PRO A 7 -3.72 0.41 -11.94
N LEU A 8 -2.43 0.57 -11.62
CA LEU A 8 -1.44 -0.51 -11.66
C LEU A 8 -1.92 -1.75 -10.88
N VAL A 9 -2.44 -1.55 -9.66
CA VAL A 9 -2.87 -2.66 -8.80
C VAL A 9 -4.15 -3.30 -9.33
N GLN A 10 -5.09 -2.49 -9.83
CA GLN A 10 -6.34 -2.99 -10.41
C GLN A 10 -6.07 -3.85 -11.65
N ASP A 11 -5.19 -3.39 -12.54
CA ASP A 11 -4.76 -4.12 -13.73
C ASP A 11 -4.00 -5.39 -13.37
N LEU A 12 -3.08 -5.30 -12.41
CA LEU A 12 -2.35 -6.47 -11.92
C LEU A 12 -3.32 -7.54 -11.38
N GLN A 13 -4.27 -7.19 -10.52
CA GLN A 13 -5.25 -8.14 -9.98
C GLN A 13 -6.13 -8.74 -11.08
N ARG A 14 -6.58 -7.94 -12.05
CA ARG A 14 -7.31 -8.43 -13.23
C ARG A 14 -6.47 -9.45 -13.99
N MET A 15 -5.21 -9.14 -14.27
CA MET A 15 -4.32 -10.01 -15.03
C MET A 15 -3.98 -11.31 -14.28
N LEU A 16 -3.77 -11.24 -12.97
CA LEU A 16 -3.46 -12.39 -12.13
C LEU A 16 -4.67 -13.32 -11.97
N HIS A 17 -5.82 -12.78 -11.57
CA HIS A 17 -6.92 -13.61 -11.06
C HIS A 17 -8.05 -13.82 -12.06
N LYS A 18 -8.28 -12.87 -12.98
CA LYS A 18 -9.32 -12.99 -14.01
C LYS A 18 -8.76 -13.57 -15.30
N GLU A 19 -7.66 -13.00 -15.80
CA GLU A 19 -7.05 -13.41 -17.07
C GLU A 19 -6.05 -14.55 -16.91
N LYS A 20 -5.52 -14.74 -15.70
CA LYS A 20 -4.55 -15.79 -15.36
C LYS A 20 -3.35 -15.82 -16.30
N VAL A 21 -2.79 -14.64 -16.58
CA VAL A 21 -1.69 -14.46 -17.56
C VAL A 21 -0.42 -15.23 -17.19
N ILE A 22 -0.23 -15.53 -15.89
CA ILE A 22 0.85 -16.38 -15.37
C ILE A 22 0.33 -17.71 -14.79
N GLY A 23 -0.91 -18.10 -15.10
CA GLY A 23 -1.56 -19.26 -14.48
C GLY A 23 -1.90 -19.06 -13.00
N GLU A 24 -2.17 -20.15 -12.28
CA GLU A 24 -2.42 -20.09 -10.84
C GLU A 24 -1.18 -19.60 -10.09
N VAL A 25 -1.35 -18.57 -9.26
CA VAL A 25 -0.28 -18.00 -8.44
C VAL A 25 0.00 -18.94 -7.27
N PHE A 26 1.25 -19.31 -7.08
CA PHE A 26 1.66 -20.17 -5.96
C PHE A 26 2.65 -19.49 -5.01
N ARG A 27 3.21 -18.33 -5.39
CA ARG A 27 4.20 -17.64 -4.55
C ARG A 27 4.28 -16.15 -4.83
N VAL A 28 4.49 -15.39 -3.76
CA VAL A 28 4.86 -13.98 -3.81
C VAL A 28 6.10 -13.76 -2.94
N TYR A 29 7.04 -12.96 -3.44
CA TYR A 29 8.16 -12.41 -2.70
C TYR A 29 8.07 -10.89 -2.75
N SER A 30 8.25 -10.20 -1.62
CA SER A 30 8.36 -8.73 -1.59
C SER A 30 9.23 -8.32 -0.41
N GLU A 31 10.08 -7.32 -0.61
CA GLU A 31 11.04 -6.85 0.38
C GLU A 31 10.97 -5.32 0.46
N PHE A 32 10.91 -4.80 1.69
CA PHE A 32 10.94 -3.37 1.94
C PHE A 32 11.86 -3.07 3.13
N GLY A 33 13.04 -2.55 2.85
CA GLY A 33 13.98 -2.08 3.86
C GLY A 33 14.19 -0.57 3.76
N LEU A 34 14.43 0.05 4.91
CA LEU A 34 14.89 1.44 5.00
C LEU A 34 16.10 1.47 5.93
N GLY A 35 17.25 1.90 5.40
CA GLY A 35 18.47 2.06 6.18
C GLY A 35 18.39 3.27 7.08
N LEU A 36 17.89 3.10 8.30
CA LEU A 36 17.89 4.11 9.35
C LEU A 36 18.90 3.75 10.43
N ASP A 37 19.69 4.73 10.84
CA ASP A 37 20.58 4.63 12.00
C ASP A 37 19.78 4.85 13.29
N ILE A 38 18.95 3.87 13.64
CA ILE A 38 18.04 3.89 14.80
C ILE A 38 18.75 4.31 16.10
N PRO A 39 19.97 3.79 16.42
CA PRO A 39 20.69 4.19 17.63
C PRO A 39 20.97 5.69 17.74
N ASN A 40 21.30 6.34 16.62
CA ASN A 40 21.68 7.76 16.58
C ASN A 40 20.51 8.73 16.34
N LEU A 41 19.28 8.21 16.16
CA LEU A 41 18.10 9.06 16.10
C LEU A 41 17.79 9.68 17.49
N PRO A 42 17.27 10.92 17.53
CA PRO A 42 16.76 11.51 18.76
C PRO A 42 15.75 10.59 19.44
N ASP A 43 15.74 10.54 20.78
CA ASP A 43 14.81 9.68 21.51
C ASP A 43 13.35 10.01 21.18
N SER A 44 13.02 11.27 20.87
CA SER A 44 11.69 11.69 20.42
C SER A 44 11.28 11.20 19.02
N SER A 45 12.18 10.55 18.29
CA SER A 45 11.92 10.03 16.94
C SER A 45 10.79 9.01 16.94
N ARG A 46 9.83 9.16 16.01
CA ARG A 46 8.74 8.18 15.83
C ARG A 46 9.24 6.75 15.62
N TYR A 47 10.46 6.59 15.08
CA TYR A 47 11.08 5.30 14.81
C TYR A 47 11.65 4.62 16.07
N LYS A 48 11.76 5.34 17.19
CA LYS A 48 12.21 4.80 18.49
C LYS A 48 11.08 4.62 19.50
N GLN A 49 9.86 5.10 19.21
CA GLN A 49 8.76 5.20 20.17
C GLN A 49 7.74 4.07 20.00
N PRO A 50 7.75 3.00 20.83
CA PRO A 50 6.86 1.86 20.64
C PRO A 50 5.37 2.23 20.77
N HIS A 51 5.05 3.22 21.60
CA HIS A 51 3.69 3.71 21.79
C HIS A 51 3.11 4.43 20.56
N LEU A 52 3.97 4.89 19.64
CA LEU A 52 3.58 5.43 18.33
C LEU A 52 3.53 4.36 17.24
N GLY A 53 3.72 3.08 17.59
CA GLY A 53 3.77 1.99 16.63
C GLY A 53 5.11 1.85 15.91
N ALA A 54 6.22 2.28 16.53
CA ALA A 54 7.55 2.04 15.99
C ALA A 54 7.79 0.55 15.72
N GLY A 55 8.44 0.26 14.60
CA GLY A 55 8.77 -1.09 14.15
C GLY A 55 8.72 -1.19 12.63
N SER A 56 9.61 -1.97 12.04
CA SER A 56 9.67 -2.12 10.57
C SER A 56 8.40 -2.77 10.01
N LEU A 57 7.74 -3.65 10.76
CA LEU A 57 6.50 -4.29 10.32
C LEU A 57 5.37 -3.28 10.05
N LEU A 58 5.09 -2.39 11.00
CA LEU A 58 3.95 -1.47 10.89
C LEU A 58 4.21 -0.34 9.90
N ASP A 59 5.48 0.06 9.73
CA ASP A 59 5.86 1.15 8.82
C ASP A 59 6.06 0.66 7.39
N LEU A 60 6.76 -0.47 7.22
CA LEU A 60 7.20 -0.98 5.91
C LEU A 60 6.54 -2.33 5.56
N GLY A 61 6.45 -3.24 6.55
CA GLY A 61 5.93 -4.60 6.36
C GLY A 61 4.48 -4.66 5.89
N ILE A 62 3.68 -3.63 6.16
CA ILE A 62 2.32 -3.51 5.61
C ILE A 62 2.29 -3.54 4.07
N TYR A 63 3.30 -2.97 3.40
CA TYR A 63 3.35 -2.95 1.94
C TYR A 63 3.79 -4.30 1.36
N THR A 64 4.75 -4.99 1.98
CA THR A 64 5.15 -6.33 1.55
C THR A 64 4.02 -7.34 1.77
N LEU A 65 3.31 -7.23 2.91
CA LEU A 65 2.10 -8.01 3.18
C LEU A 65 0.99 -7.70 2.17
N THR A 66 0.83 -6.44 1.78
CA THR A 66 -0.13 -6.05 0.74
C THR A 66 0.16 -6.74 -0.58
N TRP A 67 1.42 -6.80 -1.04
CA TRP A 67 1.77 -7.52 -2.26
C TRP A 67 1.48 -9.03 -2.16
N ALA A 68 1.77 -9.64 -1.00
CA ALA A 68 1.44 -11.05 -0.77
C ALA A 68 -0.07 -11.30 -0.89
N ILE A 69 -0.89 -10.43 -0.28
CA ILE A 69 -2.35 -10.51 -0.38
C ILE A 69 -2.81 -10.32 -1.82
N LEU A 70 -2.39 -9.24 -2.48
CA LEU A 70 -2.81 -8.95 -3.86
C LEU A 70 -2.46 -10.07 -4.85
N GLY A 71 -1.32 -10.74 -4.63
CA GLY A 71 -0.87 -11.82 -5.49
C GLY A 71 -1.49 -13.19 -5.19
N LEU A 72 -1.67 -13.55 -3.92
CA LEU A 72 -2.14 -14.90 -3.53
C LEU A 72 -3.66 -14.98 -3.36
N ASP A 73 -4.32 -13.87 -3.09
CA ASP A 73 -5.72 -13.82 -2.74
C ASP A 73 -6.54 -13.51 -4.00
N ALA A 74 -7.10 -14.55 -4.61
CA ALA A 74 -8.02 -14.41 -5.74
C ALA A 74 -9.43 -13.96 -5.30
N GLY A 75 -9.68 -13.88 -3.99
CA GLY A 75 -10.98 -13.50 -3.43
C GLY A 75 -11.30 -12.02 -3.62
N THR A 76 -12.59 -11.68 -3.50
CA THR A 76 -13.01 -10.29 -3.37
C THR A 76 -12.60 -9.78 -1.99
N PRO A 77 -12.07 -8.55 -1.87
CA PRO A 77 -11.83 -7.93 -0.56
C PRO A 77 -13.06 -8.11 0.34
N GLY A 78 -12.88 -8.74 1.50
CA GLY A 78 -13.96 -9.03 2.46
C GLY A 78 -14.50 -10.47 2.49
N SER A 79 -14.23 -11.30 1.48
CA SER A 79 -14.56 -12.74 1.48
C SER A 79 -13.33 -13.66 1.52
N SER A 80 -12.15 -13.05 1.68
CA SER A 80 -10.87 -13.74 1.65
C SER A 80 -10.60 -14.60 2.88
N GLU A 81 -9.91 -15.71 2.68
CA GLU A 81 -9.51 -16.60 3.78
C GLU A 81 -8.45 -15.94 4.69
N LYS A 82 -8.34 -16.46 5.92
CA LYS A 82 -7.27 -16.09 6.86
C LYS A 82 -6.09 -17.05 6.64
N PRO A 83 -4.94 -16.57 6.13
CA PRO A 83 -3.80 -17.44 5.87
C PRO A 83 -3.11 -17.86 7.18
N LYS A 84 -2.40 -18.99 7.13
CA LYS A 84 -1.45 -19.35 8.17
C LYS A 84 -0.19 -18.47 8.03
N ILE A 85 0.14 -17.72 9.08
CA ILE A 85 1.29 -16.82 9.10
C ILE A 85 2.50 -17.51 9.74
N LEU A 86 3.67 -17.35 9.13
CA LEU A 86 4.97 -17.65 9.73
C LEU A 86 5.88 -16.43 9.58
N ALA A 87 6.39 -15.92 10.69
CA ALA A 87 7.24 -14.75 10.73
C ALA A 87 8.39 -14.90 11.72
N ALA A 88 9.52 -14.26 11.38
CA ALA A 88 10.66 -14.08 12.27
C ALA A 88 11.01 -12.59 12.35
N GLN A 89 11.36 -12.13 13.55
CA GLN A 89 11.62 -10.72 13.82
C GLN A 89 12.94 -10.54 14.59
N SER A 90 13.70 -9.51 14.22
CA SER A 90 14.90 -9.04 14.94
C SER A 90 14.61 -7.69 15.58
N HIS A 91 15.18 -7.44 16.76
CA HIS A 91 14.86 -6.28 17.59
C HIS A 91 16.10 -5.47 17.97
N ASP A 92 15.92 -4.16 18.07
CA ASP A 92 16.82 -3.22 18.77
C ASP A 92 16.05 -2.64 19.97
N GLY A 93 16.39 -3.10 21.17
CA GLY A 93 15.62 -2.82 22.38
C GLY A 93 14.17 -3.30 22.28
N ALA A 94 13.23 -2.36 22.42
CA ALA A 94 11.78 -2.63 22.35
C ALA A 94 11.20 -2.47 20.93
N VAL A 95 12.02 -2.12 19.94
CA VAL A 95 11.60 -1.85 18.56
C VAL A 95 12.07 -2.98 17.67
N GLU A 96 11.17 -3.53 16.88
CA GLU A 96 11.53 -4.49 15.84
C GLU A 96 12.11 -3.77 14.62
N VAL A 97 13.27 -4.22 14.14
CA VAL A 97 14.04 -3.58 13.07
C VAL A 97 14.06 -4.40 11.77
N THR A 98 13.67 -5.68 11.82
CA THR A 98 13.54 -6.53 10.65
C THR A 98 12.45 -7.55 10.86
N THR A 99 11.53 -7.65 9.89
CA THR A 99 10.50 -8.68 9.84
C THR A 99 10.59 -9.44 8.54
N ILE A 100 10.73 -10.75 8.64
CA ILE A 100 10.67 -11.64 7.48
C ILE A 100 9.39 -12.45 7.58
N VAL A 101 8.50 -12.24 6.61
CA VAL A 101 7.33 -13.10 6.38
C VAL A 101 7.67 -13.98 5.19
N THR A 102 7.76 -15.29 5.39
CA THR A 102 8.15 -16.22 4.31
C THR A 102 6.99 -17.14 3.91
N SER A 103 6.88 -17.35 2.60
CA SER A 103 6.25 -18.53 2.00
C SER A 103 7.28 -19.15 1.04
N THR A 104 7.63 -20.40 1.28
CA THR A 104 8.83 -21.05 0.71
C THR A 104 8.63 -21.52 -0.73
N THR A 105 9.56 -21.17 -1.63
CA THR A 105 10.24 -22.06 -2.61
C THR A 105 11.50 -21.35 -3.15
N MET A 106 12.22 -21.93 -4.12
CA MET A 106 13.58 -21.57 -4.53
C MET A 106 13.61 -20.46 -5.60
N ALA A 107 14.13 -19.27 -5.28
CA ALA A 107 14.68 -18.31 -6.26
C ALA A 107 15.45 -17.18 -5.55
N THR A 108 16.52 -16.68 -6.18
CA THR A 108 17.32 -15.53 -5.72
C THR A 108 16.67 -14.19 -6.11
N GLY A 109 16.72 -13.21 -5.21
CA GLY A 109 16.16 -11.87 -5.40
C GLY A 109 17.04 -10.99 -6.31
N ASN A 110 16.39 -10.17 -7.14
CA ASN A 110 17.01 -9.05 -7.85
C ASN A 110 16.66 -7.76 -7.08
N PRO A 111 17.63 -6.92 -6.68
CA PRO A 111 17.39 -5.73 -5.84
C PRO A 111 16.52 -4.64 -6.50
N LYS A 112 16.21 -4.73 -7.80
CA LYS A 112 15.32 -3.80 -8.52
C LYS A 112 13.86 -4.28 -8.62
N VAL A 113 13.54 -5.42 -8.01
CA VAL A 113 12.20 -6.01 -8.05
C VAL A 113 11.55 -5.84 -6.68
N LEU A 114 10.52 -4.98 -6.61
CA LEU A 114 9.80 -4.65 -5.38
C LEU A 114 8.94 -5.81 -4.90
N ALA A 115 8.34 -6.52 -5.85
CA ALA A 115 7.61 -7.75 -5.62
C ALA A 115 7.75 -8.68 -6.83
N ARG A 116 7.92 -9.98 -6.57
CA ARG A 116 7.93 -11.03 -7.59
C ARG A 116 6.77 -11.99 -7.32
N ILE A 117 5.87 -12.13 -8.28
CA ILE A 117 4.66 -12.96 -8.21
C ILE A 117 4.83 -14.12 -9.19
N GLN A 118 4.89 -15.33 -8.69
CA GLN A 118 5.16 -16.53 -9.48
C GLN A 118 3.90 -17.38 -9.60
N GLY A 119 3.59 -17.74 -10.84
CA GLY A 119 2.47 -18.61 -11.17
C GLY A 119 2.88 -19.74 -12.09
N ALA A 120 1.97 -20.71 -12.28
CA ALA A 120 2.23 -21.94 -13.02
C ALA A 120 2.68 -21.76 -14.48
N LYS A 121 2.43 -20.59 -15.09
CA LYS A 121 2.73 -20.28 -16.49
C LYS A 121 3.64 -19.05 -16.68
N GLY A 122 4.09 -18.43 -15.60
CA GLY A 122 5.02 -17.30 -15.72
C GLY A 122 5.33 -16.61 -14.40
N THR A 123 5.94 -15.43 -14.50
CA THR A 123 6.27 -14.60 -13.35
C THR A 123 5.98 -13.14 -13.68
N ILE A 124 5.45 -12.40 -12.72
CA ILE A 124 5.36 -10.93 -12.79
C ILE A 124 6.38 -10.34 -11.82
N GLU A 125 7.16 -9.37 -12.30
CA GLU A 125 8.01 -8.53 -11.47
C GLU A 125 7.45 -7.13 -11.42
N VAL A 126 7.24 -6.61 -10.21
CA VAL A 126 6.82 -5.24 -9.96
C VAL A 126 8.05 -4.37 -9.73
N HIS A 127 8.09 -3.22 -10.38
CA HIS A 127 9.21 -2.28 -10.33
C HIS A 127 8.74 -0.90 -9.85
N GLY A 128 9.72 -0.10 -9.39
CA GLY A 128 9.51 1.25 -8.90
C GLY A 128 10.60 1.63 -7.90
N ILE A 129 10.35 2.70 -7.14
CA ILE A 129 11.32 3.23 -6.17
C ILE A 129 11.27 2.43 -4.86
N VAL A 130 10.05 2.15 -4.38
CA VAL A 130 9.80 1.40 -3.13
C VAL A 130 8.50 0.62 -3.27
N PRO A 131 8.26 -0.46 -2.50
CA PRO A 131 7.04 -1.26 -2.59
C PRO A 131 5.74 -0.49 -2.37
N SER A 132 5.78 0.65 -1.69
CA SER A 132 4.64 1.56 -1.55
C SER A 132 4.37 2.39 -2.81
N ASP A 133 5.38 2.61 -3.66
CA ASP A 133 5.34 3.46 -4.85
C ASP A 133 5.87 2.72 -6.10
N PRO A 134 5.16 1.68 -6.59
CA PRO A 134 5.49 1.01 -7.84
C PRO A 134 5.18 1.92 -9.03
N ASP A 135 5.89 1.77 -10.15
CA ASP A 135 5.62 2.52 -11.38
C ASP A 135 5.32 1.63 -12.59
N SER A 136 5.67 0.35 -12.52
CA SER A 136 5.52 -0.58 -13.64
C SER A 136 5.53 -2.03 -13.16
N PHE A 137 5.11 -2.94 -14.02
CA PHE A 137 5.39 -4.37 -13.85
C PHE A 137 5.65 -5.04 -15.20
N THR A 138 6.47 -6.08 -15.17
CA THR A 138 6.84 -6.88 -16.34
C THR A 138 6.35 -8.30 -16.17
N VAL A 139 5.69 -8.82 -17.21
CA VAL A 139 5.26 -10.22 -17.30
C VAL A 139 6.33 -11.01 -18.05
N TYR A 140 6.78 -12.11 -17.44
CA TYR A 140 7.74 -13.06 -18.00
C TYR A 140 7.07 -14.42 -18.21
N SER A 141 7.40 -15.08 -19.31
CA SER A 141 6.97 -16.47 -19.56
C SER A 141 7.73 -17.45 -18.66
N THR A 142 7.19 -18.67 -18.51
CA THR A 142 7.88 -19.73 -17.77
C THR A 142 9.22 -20.07 -18.42
N PHE A 143 10.22 -20.36 -17.58
CA PHE A 143 11.41 -21.09 -17.98
C PHE A 143 11.04 -22.54 -18.32
N GLU A 144 10.75 -22.84 -19.58
CA GLU A 144 10.71 -24.20 -20.10
C GLU A 144 12.12 -24.75 -20.24
N ARG A 145 12.36 -26.00 -19.84
CA ARG A 145 13.63 -26.67 -20.13
C ARG A 145 13.46 -27.50 -21.39
N ASP A 146 13.95 -26.98 -22.50
CA ASP A 146 14.03 -27.72 -23.76
C ASP A 146 15.28 -28.61 -23.74
N GLN A 147 15.09 -29.86 -24.14
CA GLN A 147 16.15 -30.88 -24.07
C GLN A 147 17.29 -30.63 -25.07
N ILE A 148 17.06 -29.82 -26.11
CA ILE A 148 17.98 -29.54 -27.21
C ILE A 148 18.58 -28.14 -27.08
N LYS A 149 17.77 -27.15 -26.66
CA LYS A 149 18.13 -25.73 -26.58
C LYS A 149 18.48 -25.24 -25.17
N GLY A 150 18.31 -26.07 -24.13
CA GLY A 150 18.53 -25.67 -22.74
C GLY A 150 17.31 -24.98 -22.14
N ILE A 151 17.53 -24.07 -21.17
CA ILE A 151 16.43 -23.29 -20.57
C ILE A 151 15.92 -22.28 -21.61
N ILE A 152 14.68 -22.46 -22.07
CA ILE A 152 13.90 -21.57 -22.92
C ILE A 152 12.93 -20.78 -22.03
N GLY A 153 12.82 -19.47 -22.20
CA GLY A 153 11.93 -18.63 -21.40
C GLY A 153 12.66 -17.80 -20.35
N GLY A 154 11.96 -16.81 -19.80
CA GLY A 154 12.56 -15.68 -19.10
C GLY A 154 12.65 -14.39 -19.94
N ASP A 155 12.18 -14.42 -21.18
CA ASP A 155 12.01 -13.21 -21.97
C ASP A 155 10.83 -12.39 -21.44
N ALA A 156 11.01 -11.07 -21.37
CA ALA A 156 9.92 -10.16 -21.05
C ALA A 156 8.85 -10.26 -22.14
N VAL A 157 7.68 -10.76 -21.76
CA VAL A 157 6.53 -10.85 -22.67
C VAL A 157 5.97 -9.46 -22.90
N LYS A 158 5.80 -8.69 -21.81
CA LYS A 158 5.26 -7.34 -21.85
C LYS A 158 5.55 -6.57 -20.56
N THR A 159 5.91 -5.30 -20.71
CA THR A 159 5.98 -4.33 -19.60
C THR A 159 4.79 -3.40 -19.67
N PHE A 160 4.24 -3.06 -18.51
CA PHE A 160 3.14 -2.12 -18.36
C PHE A 160 3.62 -0.98 -17.46
N ASP A 161 3.59 0.24 -18.00
CA ASP A 161 4.04 1.46 -17.34
C ASP A 161 2.85 2.27 -16.80
N TYR A 162 2.95 2.70 -15.55
CA TYR A 162 1.92 3.42 -14.80
C TYR A 162 2.49 4.59 -14.01
N LYS A 163 3.55 5.22 -14.53
CA LYS A 163 4.23 6.32 -13.85
C LYS A 163 3.21 7.42 -13.48
N PRO A 164 2.92 7.61 -12.18
CA PRO A 164 1.87 8.53 -11.76
C PRO A 164 2.32 9.98 -11.92
N VAL A 165 1.35 10.89 -11.98
CA VAL A 165 1.62 12.33 -11.82
C VAL A 165 1.80 12.61 -10.33
N GLY A 166 3.00 12.99 -9.90
CA GLY A 166 3.29 13.16 -8.47
C GLY A 166 3.37 11.82 -7.72
N ARG A 167 2.95 11.79 -6.45
CA ARG A 167 3.10 10.62 -5.56
C ARG A 167 1.94 9.62 -5.59
N GLY A 168 0.87 9.84 -6.36
CA GLY A 168 -0.23 8.87 -6.48
C GLY A 168 -1.27 8.84 -5.36
N TYR A 169 -1.19 9.71 -4.34
CA TYR A 169 -2.19 9.78 -3.25
C TYR A 169 -3.58 10.25 -3.71
N TYR A 170 -3.66 10.98 -4.83
CA TYR A 170 -4.93 11.47 -5.35
C TYR A 170 -5.89 10.32 -5.71
N TRP A 171 -5.40 9.14 -6.08
CA TRP A 171 -6.26 7.98 -6.35
C TRP A 171 -7.07 7.51 -5.13
N GLU A 172 -6.49 7.52 -3.92
CA GLU A 172 -7.26 7.17 -2.72
C GLU A 172 -8.20 8.30 -2.30
N ALA A 173 -7.79 9.56 -2.49
CA ALA A 173 -8.64 10.72 -2.20
C ALA A 173 -9.87 10.75 -3.12
N ASP A 174 -9.67 10.55 -4.42
CA ASP A 174 -10.74 10.54 -5.42
C ASP A 174 -11.70 9.38 -5.17
N ASN A 175 -11.18 8.17 -4.92
CA ASN A 175 -12.02 7.01 -4.60
C ASN A 175 -12.83 7.22 -3.32
N ALA A 176 -12.23 7.79 -2.27
CA ALA A 176 -12.95 8.12 -1.05
C ALA A 176 -14.05 9.16 -1.29
N ALA A 177 -13.78 10.20 -2.07
CA ALA A 177 -14.78 11.21 -2.44
C ALA A 177 -15.93 10.60 -3.25
N LEU A 178 -15.63 9.70 -4.19
CA LEU A 178 -16.63 8.98 -4.98
C LEU A 178 -17.48 8.04 -4.13
N ASP A 179 -16.88 7.32 -3.19
CA ASP A 179 -17.62 6.44 -2.26
C ASP A 179 -18.56 7.26 -1.36
N VAL A 180 -18.12 8.41 -0.85
CA VAL A 180 -18.97 9.35 -0.08
C VAL A 180 -20.10 9.91 -0.93
N LEU A 181 -19.82 10.35 -2.16
CA LEU A 181 -20.84 10.87 -3.08
C LEU A 181 -21.89 9.80 -3.44
N ALA A 182 -21.48 8.55 -3.53
CA ALA A 182 -22.36 7.40 -3.76
C ALA A 182 -23.12 6.96 -2.50
N GLY A 183 -22.91 7.61 -1.35
CA GLY A 183 -23.57 7.27 -0.08
C GLY A 183 -23.10 5.95 0.52
N LYS A 184 -21.92 5.45 0.15
CA LYS A 184 -21.36 4.22 0.73
C LYS A 184 -20.77 4.50 2.11
N LEU A 185 -20.82 3.49 2.97
CA LEU A 185 -20.21 3.54 4.31
C LEU A 185 -18.78 2.99 4.32
N GLU A 186 -18.41 2.19 3.32
CA GLU A 186 -17.08 1.62 3.16
C GLU A 186 -16.68 1.54 1.68
N SER A 187 -15.38 1.35 1.44
CA SER A 187 -14.83 1.27 0.08
C SER A 187 -14.83 -0.17 -0.43
N ASP A 188 -15.24 -0.39 -1.67
CA ASP A 188 -15.16 -1.71 -2.31
C ASP A 188 -13.70 -2.18 -2.52
N VAL A 189 -12.77 -1.23 -2.62
CA VAL A 189 -11.33 -1.51 -2.79
C VAL A 189 -10.68 -1.94 -1.47
N MET A 190 -11.13 -1.36 -0.36
CA MET A 190 -10.64 -1.68 0.98
C MET A 190 -11.80 -1.71 1.99
N PRO A 191 -12.62 -2.78 1.99
CA PRO A 191 -13.70 -2.94 2.95
C PRO A 191 -13.16 -3.03 4.38
N TRP A 192 -14.02 -2.77 5.37
CA TRP A 192 -13.65 -2.87 6.78
C TRP A 192 -13.18 -4.26 7.15
N ALA A 193 -13.84 -5.30 6.62
CA ALA A 193 -13.47 -6.69 6.83
C ALA A 193 -12.02 -6.99 6.38
N GLU A 194 -11.60 -6.42 5.24
CA GLU A 194 -10.23 -6.57 4.74
C GLU A 194 -9.24 -5.79 5.62
N THR A 195 -9.59 -4.59 6.05
CA THR A 195 -8.76 -3.80 6.97
C THR A 195 -8.53 -4.56 8.29
N VAL A 196 -9.60 -5.12 8.87
CA VAL A 196 -9.52 -5.95 10.08
C VAL A 196 -8.67 -7.19 9.83
N ARG A 197 -8.86 -7.89 8.71
CA ARG A 197 -8.08 -9.07 8.36
C ARG A 197 -6.58 -8.77 8.29
N VAL A 198 -6.20 -7.66 7.67
CA VAL A 198 -4.80 -7.22 7.58
C VAL A 198 -4.24 -6.87 8.96
N MET A 199 -5.01 -6.19 9.81
CA MET A 199 -4.61 -5.90 11.19
C MET A 199 -4.39 -7.18 12.00
N GLU A 200 -5.29 -8.17 11.88
CA GLU A 200 -5.14 -9.47 12.54
C GLU A 200 -3.89 -10.23 12.07
N MET A 201 -3.54 -10.16 10.77
CA MET A 201 -2.29 -10.73 10.27
C MET A 201 -1.06 -10.05 10.88
N MET A 202 -1.05 -8.71 10.94
CA MET A 202 0.06 -7.97 11.55
C MET A 202 0.18 -8.27 13.06
N ASP A 203 -0.94 -8.36 13.77
CA ASP A 203 -0.95 -8.75 15.19
C ASP A 203 -0.38 -10.16 15.39
N GLU A 204 -0.71 -11.11 14.51
CA GLU A 204 -0.15 -12.47 14.55
C GLU A 204 1.37 -12.47 14.28
N ILE A 205 1.85 -11.68 13.32
CA ILE A 205 3.28 -11.51 13.06
C ILE A 205 4.00 -10.99 14.33
N ARG A 206 3.47 -9.93 14.95
CA ARG A 206 4.02 -9.37 16.19
C ARG A 206 4.02 -10.36 17.34
N ARG A 207 2.95 -11.17 17.45
CA ARG A 207 2.83 -12.23 18.46
C ARG A 207 3.95 -13.26 18.30
N GLN A 208 4.30 -13.64 17.07
CA GLN A 208 5.38 -14.59 16.78
C GLN A 208 6.76 -14.00 17.10
N GLY A 209 6.99 -12.70 16.87
CA GLY A 209 8.24 -12.04 17.24
C GLY A 209 8.37 -11.64 18.71
N GLY A 210 7.38 -11.95 19.56
CA GLY A 210 7.46 -11.68 21.00
C GLY A 210 7.15 -10.24 21.42
N LEU A 211 6.69 -9.39 20.49
CA LEU A 211 6.26 -8.02 20.78
C LEU A 211 4.82 -8.01 21.31
N TYR A 212 4.66 -8.24 22.62
CA TYR A 212 3.42 -7.89 23.30
C TYR A 212 3.41 -6.38 23.57
N SER A 213 2.58 -5.65 22.82
CA SER A 213 2.03 -4.40 23.38
C SER A 213 1.21 -4.81 24.60
N SER A 214 1.61 -4.36 25.79
CA SER A 214 0.85 -4.52 27.03
C SER A 214 -0.39 -3.62 27.03
N ARG A 215 -1.23 -3.73 25.99
CA ARG A 215 -2.61 -3.23 25.91
C ARG A 215 -3.20 -3.70 24.57
N ARG A 216 -4.36 -4.34 24.62
CA ARG A 216 -5.24 -4.53 23.45
C ARG A 216 -5.62 -3.14 22.94
N VAL A 217 -4.88 -2.58 21.98
CA VAL A 217 -5.12 -1.22 21.47
C VAL A 217 -6.41 -1.14 20.64
N VAL A 218 -6.93 -2.26 20.10
CA VAL A 218 -7.96 -2.19 19.04
C VAL A 218 -9.36 -2.65 19.46
N ARG A 219 -9.58 -3.24 20.66
CA ARG A 219 -10.92 -3.76 21.01
C ARG A 219 -11.89 -2.74 21.61
N THR A 220 -11.40 -1.62 22.16
CA THR A 220 -12.25 -0.73 22.99
C THR A 220 -12.75 0.51 22.25
N SER A 221 -12.10 0.96 21.18
CA SER A 221 -12.48 2.20 20.48
C SER A 221 -13.50 2.00 19.36
N PHE A 222 -13.49 0.86 18.65
CA PHE A 222 -14.40 0.66 17.52
C PHE A 222 -15.85 0.40 17.95
N GLN A 223 -16.07 -0.40 19.01
CA GLN A 223 -17.41 -0.58 19.58
C GLN A 223 -17.96 0.70 20.22
N SER A 224 -17.09 1.57 20.74
CA SER A 224 -17.50 2.89 21.23
C SER A 224 -17.90 3.79 20.06
N LEU A 225 -17.13 3.81 18.97
CA LEU A 225 -17.40 4.64 17.80
C LEU A 225 -18.70 4.24 17.07
N CYS A 226 -18.95 2.94 16.91
CA CYS A 226 -20.20 2.45 16.34
C CYS A 226 -21.43 2.78 17.21
N ARG A 227 -21.28 2.79 18.54
CA ARG A 227 -22.38 3.19 19.45
C ARG A 227 -22.67 4.69 19.43
N THR A 228 -21.69 5.53 19.10
CA THR A 228 -21.90 6.98 19.01
C THR A 228 -22.62 7.38 17.71
N LEU A 229 -22.46 6.59 16.64
CA LEU A 229 -23.06 6.85 15.32
C LEU A 229 -24.56 6.49 15.24
N ASP A 230 -25.09 5.72 16.20
CA ASP A 230 -26.53 5.40 16.28
C ASP A 230 -27.38 6.50 16.94
N SER A 231 -26.76 7.58 17.44
CA SER A 231 -27.53 8.71 18.01
C SER A 231 -27.76 9.79 16.97
N GLU A 232 -29.03 10.00 16.60
CA GLU A 232 -29.52 10.97 15.60
C GLU A 232 -29.21 12.45 15.90
N GLN A 233 -28.40 12.75 16.91
CA GLN A 233 -28.36 14.06 17.56
C GLN A 233 -27.10 14.91 17.26
N GLN A 234 -26.23 14.52 16.33
CA GLN A 234 -25.01 15.29 16.00
C GLN A 234 -24.82 15.66 14.52
N ARG A 235 -25.91 15.86 13.77
CA ARG A 235 -25.84 16.45 12.41
C ARG A 235 -25.19 17.85 12.33
N PRO A 236 -25.26 18.75 13.34
CA PRO A 236 -24.64 20.08 13.23
C PRO A 236 -23.12 20.10 13.45
N ALA A 237 -22.56 19.16 14.23
CA ALA A 237 -21.13 19.16 14.57
C ALA A 237 -20.22 18.75 13.40
N PHE A 238 -20.75 18.01 12.43
CA PHE A 238 -20.02 17.57 11.25
C PHE A 238 -19.78 18.71 10.24
N GLN A 239 -20.65 19.72 10.21
CA GLN A 239 -20.50 20.88 9.32
C GLN A 239 -19.39 21.85 9.80
N GLU A 240 -19.22 22.03 11.12
CA GLU A 240 -18.12 22.85 11.66
C GLU A 240 -16.75 22.17 11.52
N LEU A 241 -16.68 20.83 11.58
CA LEU A 241 -15.42 20.12 11.34
C LEU A 241 -14.97 20.21 9.87
N TRP A 242 -15.91 20.17 8.93
CA TRP A 242 -15.61 20.32 7.49
C TRP A 242 -15.10 21.72 7.14
N PHE A 243 -15.69 22.76 7.74
CA PHE A 243 -15.27 24.16 7.53
C PHE A 243 -13.83 24.42 8.01
N ASN A 244 -13.38 23.73 9.07
CA ASN A 244 -12.02 23.85 9.60
C ASN A 244 -10.98 23.08 8.76
N VAL A 245 -11.37 22.02 8.07
CA VAL A 245 -10.50 21.30 7.12
C VAL A 245 -10.27 22.15 5.87
N GLU A 246 -11.30 22.82 5.33
CA GLU A 246 -11.13 23.74 4.19
C GLU A 246 -10.19 24.92 4.50
N GLN A 247 -10.24 25.49 5.70
CA GLN A 247 -9.33 26.58 6.08
C GLN A 247 -7.87 26.12 6.26
N SER A 248 -7.66 24.88 6.73
CA SER A 248 -6.31 24.31 6.87
C SER A 248 -5.67 24.02 5.52
N VAL A 249 -6.46 23.51 4.55
CA VAL A 249 -6.01 23.22 3.19
C VAL A 249 -5.76 24.50 2.39
N ALA A 250 -6.64 25.51 2.52
CA ALA A 250 -6.45 26.83 1.89
C ALA A 250 -5.25 27.61 2.48
N GLY A 251 -5.04 27.53 3.79
CA GLY A 251 -3.89 28.14 4.47
C GLY A 251 -2.54 27.47 4.21
N ALA A 252 -2.54 26.22 3.72
CA ALA A 252 -1.35 25.52 3.25
C ALA A 252 -1.04 25.82 1.78
N THR A 253 -2.06 26.07 0.94
CA THR A 253 -1.86 26.48 -0.46
C THR A 253 -1.33 27.91 -0.57
N CYS A 254 -1.84 28.86 0.23
CA CYS A 254 -1.34 30.24 0.22
C CYS A 254 0.11 30.39 0.72
N ARG A 255 0.59 29.50 1.62
CA ARG A 255 1.97 29.54 2.12
C ARG A 255 3.01 28.98 1.14
N ASN A 256 2.60 28.07 0.25
CA ASN A 256 3.50 27.51 -0.77
C ASN A 256 3.61 28.40 -2.01
N ILE A 257 2.64 29.28 -2.29
CA ILE A 257 2.71 30.24 -3.40
C ILE A 257 3.68 31.40 -3.11
N HIS A 258 4.02 31.67 -1.85
CA HIS A 258 4.93 32.78 -1.49
C HIS A 258 6.43 32.42 -1.51
N ASN A 259 6.79 31.15 -1.72
CA ASN A 259 8.19 30.68 -1.66
C ASN A 259 8.72 30.04 -2.96
N GLN A 260 7.90 30.00 -4.02
CA GLN A 260 8.31 29.61 -5.37
C GLN A 260 7.64 30.56 -6.36
N ASP A 261 8.29 31.70 -6.64
CA ASP A 261 8.24 32.47 -7.90
C ASP A 261 8.64 33.94 -7.68
N ILE A 262 9.95 34.16 -7.54
CA ILE A 262 10.59 35.40 -8.01
C ILE A 262 11.73 34.96 -8.92
N ARG A 263 11.39 34.66 -10.17
CA ARG A 263 12.22 34.63 -11.39
C ARG A 263 11.47 33.81 -12.45
N ASP A 264 10.60 34.48 -13.20
CA ASP A 264 10.30 34.24 -14.62
C ASP A 264 8.99 34.95 -15.02
N THR A 265 9.04 36.29 -15.02
CA THR A 265 8.02 37.13 -15.67
C THR A 265 8.26 37.15 -17.18
N ALA A 266 7.81 36.11 -17.89
CA ALA A 266 7.59 36.12 -19.35
C ALA A 266 6.73 34.92 -19.77
N GLY A 267 5.41 34.99 -19.56
CA GLY A 267 4.53 33.89 -20.02
C GLY A 267 3.04 34.00 -19.69
N ILE A 268 2.61 34.96 -18.87
CA ILE A 268 1.20 35.15 -18.53
C ILE A 268 0.67 36.33 -19.35
N ASP A 269 0.33 36.09 -20.62
CA ASP A 269 -0.52 37.04 -21.37
C ASP A 269 -1.29 36.43 -22.56
N ARG A 270 -1.60 35.12 -22.51
CA ARG A 270 -2.32 34.45 -23.62
C ARG A 270 -3.43 33.48 -23.21
N ILE A 271 -4.12 33.73 -22.09
CA ILE A 271 -5.40 33.06 -21.79
C ILE A 271 -6.36 34.08 -21.16
N SER A 272 -6.79 35.08 -21.94
CA SER A 272 -7.89 35.98 -21.57
C SER A 272 -8.72 36.45 -22.77
N LYS A 273 -8.69 35.69 -23.88
CA LYS A 273 -9.58 35.87 -25.04
C LYS A 273 -9.87 34.53 -25.70
N LEU A 274 -10.85 33.80 -25.18
CA LEU A 274 -11.65 32.80 -25.91
C LEU A 274 -12.77 32.28 -25.00
N GLN A 275 -13.64 33.19 -24.56
CA GLN A 275 -14.99 32.88 -24.14
C GLN A 275 -15.80 34.17 -24.30
N LEU A 276 -16.37 34.34 -25.50
CA LEU A 276 -17.54 35.14 -25.87
C LEU A 276 -17.57 35.28 -27.41
N SER A 277 -18.05 34.23 -28.09
CA SER A 277 -18.80 34.21 -29.36
C SER A 277 -18.76 32.80 -29.95
#